data_AF-A0A2K5S5B5-F1
#
_entry.id   AF-A0A2K5S5B5-F1
#
_cell.length_a   1.000
_cell.length_b   1.000
_cell.length_c   1.000
_cell.angle_alpha   90.00
_cell.angle_beta   90.00
_cell.angle_gamma   90.00
#
_symmetry.space_group_name_H-M   'P 1'
#
loop_
_entity.id
_entity.type
_entity.pdbx_description
1 polymer ?
#
loop_
_entity_poly.entity_id
_entity_poly.type
_entity_poly.pdbx_seq_one_letter_code
_entity_poly.pdbx_strand_id
1 'polypeptide(L)'
;MAAAVGTLLRASVARHVSALPWGISATAALRPAVCGRTSLTNILCSGSDQAKFFSTSSSYHAPAVTQHAPYFKGTAVVNGEFKDLSLDDFKGKYLVLFFYPLDFTFVCPTEIIAFSDKVNEFHDVNCEVVAVSVDSHFSHLAWINTPRKNGGLGHMNIALLSDLTKQISRDYGVLLEGPGLALRGLFIIDPNGVIKHLSVNDLPVGRSVEETLRLVKAFQYVETHGEVCPANWTPDSPTIKPSPAASKEYFQKVNQ
;
A
#
# COMPACT_ATOMS: atom_id res chain seq x y z
N MET A 1 21.86 -0.99 -65.44
CA MET A 1 22.61 -0.63 -64.22
C MET A 1 22.34 -1.70 -63.17
N ALA A 2 23.39 -2.15 -62.50
CA ALA A 2 23.50 -3.43 -61.84
C ALA A 2 22.69 -3.56 -60.54
N ALA A 3 22.22 -4.78 -60.29
CA ALA A 3 21.72 -5.26 -59.01
C ALA A 3 22.89 -5.61 -58.08
N ALA A 4 22.75 -5.31 -56.79
CA ALA A 4 23.62 -5.82 -55.73
C ALA A 4 22.75 -6.27 -54.55
N VAL A 5 22.57 -7.58 -54.44
CA VAL A 5 21.90 -8.26 -53.32
C VAL A 5 23.00 -8.74 -52.38
N GLY A 6 23.04 -8.18 -51.17
CA GLY A 6 24.00 -8.54 -50.13
C GLY A 6 23.49 -9.70 -49.27
N THR A 7 24.19 -10.83 -49.34
CA THR A 7 23.98 -12.04 -48.54
C THR A 7 24.56 -11.87 -47.14
N LEU A 8 23.75 -12.04 -46.09
CA LEU A 8 24.18 -12.03 -44.69
C LEU A 8 24.34 -13.47 -44.17
N LEU A 9 25.58 -13.86 -43.92
CA LEU A 9 25.98 -15.12 -43.29
C LEU A 9 25.67 -15.09 -41.78
N ARG A 10 24.86 -16.04 -41.30
CA ARG A 10 24.74 -16.39 -39.87
C ARG A 10 25.87 -17.34 -39.49
N ALA A 11 26.71 -16.95 -38.54
CA ALA A 11 27.67 -17.83 -37.88
C ALA A 11 27.22 -18.08 -36.43
N SER A 12 27.02 -19.36 -36.12
CA SER A 12 26.71 -19.91 -34.80
C SER A 12 28.00 -20.04 -33.98
N VAL A 13 27.98 -19.63 -32.71
CA VAL A 13 29.03 -19.96 -31.73
C VAL A 13 28.39 -20.56 -30.50
N ALA A 14 28.52 -21.88 -30.38
CA ALA A 14 28.28 -22.64 -29.17
C ALA A 14 29.41 -22.37 -28.16
N ARG A 15 29.09 -22.13 -26.89
CA ARG A 15 30.05 -22.20 -25.79
C ARG A 15 29.66 -23.34 -24.84
N HIS A 16 30.61 -24.24 -24.67
CA HIS A 16 30.60 -25.33 -23.70
C HIS A 16 30.50 -24.81 -22.27
N VAL A 17 29.62 -25.43 -21.49
CA VAL A 17 29.63 -25.36 -20.02
C VAL A 17 29.94 -26.77 -19.53
N SER A 18 31.14 -26.96 -18.97
CA SER A 18 31.56 -28.20 -18.32
C SER A 18 31.23 -28.12 -16.83
N ALA A 19 30.40 -29.05 -16.36
CA ALA A 19 30.12 -29.34 -14.96
C ALA A 19 31.26 -30.13 -14.28
N LEU A 20 31.25 -30.18 -12.94
CA LEU A 20 31.62 -31.29 -12.01
C LEU A 20 32.19 -30.73 -10.66
N PRO A 21 32.25 -31.50 -9.54
CA PRO A 21 31.12 -31.80 -8.67
C PRO A 21 31.46 -31.72 -7.15
N TRP A 22 30.48 -32.10 -6.33
CA TRP A 22 30.51 -32.31 -4.87
C TRP A 22 31.69 -33.12 -4.30
N GLY A 23 32.04 -32.82 -3.04
CA GLY A 23 32.86 -33.65 -2.17
C GLY A 23 32.49 -33.47 -0.69
N ILE A 24 32.20 -34.60 -0.04
CA ILE A 24 31.60 -34.81 1.28
C ILE A 24 32.71 -34.97 2.33
N SER A 25 32.48 -34.59 3.60
CA SER A 25 32.76 -35.50 4.74
C SER A 25 32.22 -34.97 6.06
N ALA A 26 31.31 -35.74 6.66
CA ALA A 26 30.87 -35.64 8.04
C ALA A 26 31.68 -36.65 8.88
N THR A 27 32.15 -36.24 10.06
CA THR A 27 32.62 -37.16 11.10
C THR A 27 32.05 -36.75 12.45
N ALA A 28 31.17 -37.62 12.95
CA ALA A 28 30.67 -37.66 14.30
C ALA A 28 31.63 -38.48 15.18
N ALA A 29 31.91 -38.02 16.40
CA ALA A 29 32.43 -38.79 17.54
C ALA A 29 32.65 -37.80 18.70
N LEU A 30 32.50 -38.10 19.99
CA LEU A 30 31.95 -39.19 20.78
C LEU A 30 31.90 -38.58 22.20
N ARG A 31 30.80 -38.78 22.93
CA ARG A 31 30.72 -38.47 24.37
C ARG A 31 31.56 -39.49 25.16
N PRO A 32 31.99 -39.12 26.37
CA PRO A 32 31.91 -40.05 27.48
C PRO A 32 31.09 -39.48 28.65
N ALA A 33 30.33 -40.38 29.27
CA ALA A 33 29.72 -40.26 30.59
C ALA A 33 30.61 -40.96 31.64
N VAL A 34 30.37 -40.66 32.93
CA VAL A 34 30.55 -41.49 34.17
C VAL A 34 30.76 -40.52 35.37
N CYS A 35 29.79 -40.41 36.29
CA CYS A 35 29.70 -41.04 37.64
C CYS A 35 30.59 -40.35 38.71
N GLY A 36 30.20 -40.01 39.94
CA GLY A 36 28.98 -40.13 40.74
C GLY A 36 29.26 -39.73 42.21
N ARG A 37 28.18 -39.57 43.00
CA ARG A 37 28.03 -39.66 44.47
C ARG A 37 28.26 -38.47 45.44
N THR A 38 27.13 -38.10 46.06
CA THR A 38 26.83 -37.83 47.50
C THR A 38 27.48 -36.65 48.24
N SER A 39 26.67 -35.68 48.70
CA SER A 39 26.09 -35.68 50.07
C SER A 39 25.21 -34.44 50.33
N LEU A 40 24.35 -34.59 51.34
CA LEU A 40 23.25 -33.79 51.86
C LEU A 40 23.55 -32.30 52.11
N THR A 41 22.57 -31.43 51.85
CA THR A 41 22.07 -30.42 52.82
C THR A 41 20.79 -29.75 52.28
N ASN A 42 19.73 -29.81 53.09
CA ASN A 42 18.51 -29.02 52.92
C ASN A 42 18.80 -27.57 53.31
N ILE A 43 18.60 -26.64 52.38
CA ILE A 43 18.29 -25.24 52.72
C ILE A 43 17.10 -24.80 51.87
N LEU A 44 16.00 -24.55 52.58
CA LEU A 44 14.82 -23.84 52.11
C LEU A 44 15.21 -22.42 51.69
N CYS A 45 15.00 -22.07 50.43
CA CYS A 45 14.78 -20.69 50.00
C CYS A 45 13.62 -20.69 49.01
N SER A 46 12.43 -20.36 49.52
CA SER A 46 11.28 -19.93 48.73
C SER A 46 11.58 -18.59 48.08
N GLY A 47 11.37 -18.47 46.78
CA GLY A 47 11.56 -17.21 46.06
C GLY A 47 11.72 -17.46 44.57
N SER A 48 10.71 -18.07 43.94
CA SER A 48 10.62 -18.08 42.49
C SER A 48 10.12 -16.71 42.03
N ASP A 49 11.05 -15.76 41.88
CA ASP A 49 10.85 -14.59 41.04
C ASP A 49 10.75 -15.07 39.59
N GLN A 50 9.55 -15.52 39.21
CA GLN A 50 9.17 -15.60 37.81
C GLN A 50 9.04 -14.17 37.30
N ALA A 51 10.14 -13.65 36.79
CA ALA A 51 10.13 -12.49 35.92
C ALA A 51 9.16 -12.79 34.77
N LYS A 52 7.94 -12.24 34.87
CA LYS A 52 6.99 -12.20 33.77
C LYS A 52 7.63 -11.35 32.67
N PHE A 53 8.30 -12.01 31.74
CA PHE A 53 8.63 -11.43 30.45
C PHE A 53 7.30 -11.13 29.76
N PHE A 54 6.79 -9.92 29.99
CA PHE A 54 5.77 -9.35 29.12
C PHE A 54 6.43 -9.12 27.78
N SER A 55 6.28 -10.08 26.88
CA SER A 55 6.52 -9.86 25.47
C SER A 55 5.55 -8.78 25.02
N THR A 56 5.98 -7.53 25.04
CA THR A 56 5.38 -6.46 24.24
C THR A 56 5.78 -6.73 22.80
N SER A 57 5.30 -7.83 22.21
CA SER A 57 5.26 -7.91 20.77
C SER A 57 4.32 -6.78 20.36
N SER A 58 4.91 -5.68 19.89
CA SER A 58 4.20 -4.70 19.08
C SER A 58 3.56 -5.50 17.97
N SER A 59 2.28 -5.82 18.17
CA SER A 59 1.48 -6.46 17.15
C SER A 59 1.37 -5.38 16.09
N TYR A 60 2.19 -5.49 15.05
CA TYR A 60 2.02 -4.72 13.83
C TYR A 60 0.56 -4.93 13.41
N HIS A 61 -0.29 -3.99 13.77
CA HIS A 61 -1.68 -4.00 13.35
C HIS A 61 -1.62 -3.70 11.86
N ALA A 62 -1.75 -4.76 11.06
CA ALA A 62 -1.90 -4.62 9.64
C ALA A 62 -3.10 -3.69 9.38
N PRO A 63 -3.02 -2.78 8.40
CA PRO A 63 -4.15 -1.94 8.08
C PRO A 63 -5.30 -2.83 7.61
N ALA A 64 -6.45 -2.66 8.23
CA ALA A 64 -7.60 -3.50 7.98
C ALA A 64 -8.85 -2.63 7.81
N VAL A 65 -9.72 -3.04 6.88
CA VAL A 65 -11.06 -2.46 6.76
C VAL A 65 -11.79 -2.61 8.09
N THR A 66 -12.59 -1.61 8.46
CA THR A 66 -13.30 -1.44 9.74
C THR A 66 -12.43 -0.99 10.92
N GLN A 67 -11.11 -0.96 10.78
CA GLN A 67 -10.21 -0.46 11.83
C GLN A 67 -9.82 1.00 11.59
N HIS A 68 -9.39 1.68 12.64
CA HIS A 68 -8.80 3.01 12.51
C HIS A 68 -7.54 2.95 11.64
N ALA A 69 -7.39 3.92 10.75
CA ALA A 69 -6.21 4.04 9.91
C ALA A 69 -4.97 4.30 10.76
N PRO A 70 -3.82 3.64 10.48
CA PRO A 70 -2.57 3.93 11.16
C PRO A 70 -2.23 5.42 11.06
N TYR A 71 -1.87 6.02 12.19
CA TYR A 71 -1.51 7.44 12.23
C TYR A 71 -0.27 7.68 11.37
N PHE A 72 -0.25 8.80 10.65
CA PHE A 72 0.92 9.27 9.93
C PHE A 72 1.13 10.77 10.16
N LYS A 73 2.40 11.19 10.07
CA LYS A 73 2.80 12.58 9.97
C LYS A 73 4.09 12.66 9.15
N GLY A 74 4.18 13.63 8.26
CA GLY A 74 5.38 13.86 7.46
C GLY A 74 5.33 15.19 6.71
N THR A 75 6.44 15.53 6.07
CA THR A 75 6.53 16.72 5.22
C THR A 75 6.00 16.37 3.83
N ALA A 76 5.09 17.20 3.33
CA ALA A 76 4.52 17.10 1.99
C ALA A 76 4.83 18.34 1.17
N VAL A 77 4.76 18.20 -0.16
CA VAL A 77 4.71 19.34 -1.08
C VAL A 77 3.24 19.64 -1.38
N VAL A 78 2.81 20.87 -1.06
CA VAL A 78 1.45 21.37 -1.28
C VAL A 78 1.55 22.73 -1.95
N ASN A 79 1.00 22.87 -3.15
CA ASN A 79 1.08 24.11 -3.96
C ASN A 79 2.53 24.62 -4.15
N GLY A 80 3.50 23.71 -4.26
CA GLY A 80 4.92 24.04 -4.44
C GLY A 80 5.66 24.42 -3.15
N GLU A 81 5.01 24.39 -2.00
CA GLU A 81 5.61 24.69 -0.69
C GLU A 81 5.73 23.43 0.16
N PHE A 82 6.73 23.40 1.06
CA PHE A 82 6.84 22.34 2.06
C PHE A 82 5.92 22.62 3.24
N LYS A 83 5.06 21.65 3.57
CA LYS A 83 4.12 21.73 4.71
C LYS A 83 4.12 20.40 5.45
N ASP A 84 4.02 20.47 6.77
CA ASP A 84 3.76 19.28 7.58
C ASP A 84 2.28 18.89 7.40
N LEU A 85 2.04 17.62 7.11
CA LEU A 85 0.72 17.00 7.04
C LEU A 85 0.66 15.79 7.95
N SER A 86 -0.50 15.54 8.52
CA SER A 86 -0.81 14.41 9.38
C SER A 86 -2.20 13.86 9.09
N LEU A 87 -2.49 12.64 9.56
CA LEU A 87 -3.83 12.05 9.45
C LEU A 87 -4.91 12.93 10.09
N ASP A 88 -4.56 13.64 11.17
CA ASP A 88 -5.49 14.48 11.94
C ASP A 88 -6.01 15.69 11.16
N ASP A 89 -5.26 16.17 10.16
CA ASP A 89 -5.65 17.30 9.30
C ASP A 89 -6.86 16.97 8.40
N PHE A 90 -7.19 15.68 8.28
CA PHE A 90 -8.28 15.17 7.45
C PHE A 90 -9.53 14.76 8.24
N LYS A 91 -9.55 14.97 9.57
CA LYS A 91 -10.74 14.68 10.40
C LYS A 91 -11.97 15.42 9.87
N GLY A 92 -13.11 14.73 9.81
CA GLY A 92 -14.35 15.30 9.27
C GLY A 92 -14.46 15.25 7.73
N LYS A 93 -13.43 14.74 7.04
CA LYS A 93 -13.43 14.54 5.58
C LYS A 93 -13.13 13.09 5.23
N TYR A 94 -13.59 12.65 4.07
CA TYR A 94 -13.03 11.43 3.48
C TYR A 94 -11.59 11.70 3.03
N LEU A 95 -10.74 10.68 3.10
CA LEU A 95 -9.36 10.74 2.62
C LEU A 95 -9.08 9.53 1.73
N VAL A 96 -8.68 9.79 0.49
CA VAL A 96 -8.00 8.82 -0.37
C VAL A 96 -6.51 8.98 -0.15
N LEU A 97 -5.92 8.04 0.58
CA LEU A 97 -4.48 7.95 0.79
C LEU A 97 -3.91 6.86 -0.11
N PHE A 98 -3.04 7.21 -1.05
CA PHE A 98 -2.48 6.23 -1.97
C PHE A 98 -0.96 6.30 -2.05
N PHE A 99 -0.34 5.13 -2.04
CA PHE A 99 1.09 4.94 -2.14
C PHE A 99 1.48 4.67 -3.59
N TYR A 100 2.64 5.15 -4.00
CA TYR A 100 3.26 4.82 -5.28
C TYR A 100 4.73 4.44 -5.07
N PRO A 101 5.31 3.60 -5.95
CA PRO A 101 6.66 3.08 -5.78
C PRO A 101 7.75 4.15 -5.62
N LEU A 102 7.96 4.98 -6.65
CA LEU A 102 9.09 5.92 -6.74
C LEU A 102 8.77 7.07 -7.70
N ASP A 103 9.32 8.24 -7.38
CA ASP A 103 9.43 9.39 -8.26
C ASP A 103 10.22 9.06 -9.54
N PHE A 104 9.97 9.80 -10.63
CA PHE A 104 10.69 9.68 -11.91
C PHE A 104 10.64 8.28 -12.56
N THR A 105 9.57 7.52 -12.31
CA THR A 105 9.31 6.21 -12.95
C THR A 105 8.15 6.28 -13.96
N PHE A 106 7.55 5.14 -14.32
CA PHE A 106 6.69 5.04 -15.52
C PHE A 106 5.19 5.17 -15.24
N VAL A 107 4.63 4.28 -14.42
CA VAL A 107 3.18 4.26 -14.12
C VAL A 107 2.82 5.28 -13.03
N CYS A 108 3.73 5.55 -12.09
CA CYS A 108 3.50 6.48 -10.99
C CYS A 108 3.03 7.89 -11.43
N PRO A 109 3.67 8.57 -12.41
CA PRO A 109 3.21 9.89 -12.82
C PRO A 109 1.81 9.85 -13.44
N THR A 110 1.43 8.76 -14.12
CA THR A 110 0.10 8.67 -14.75
C THR A 110 -1.00 8.62 -13.71
N GLU A 111 -0.80 7.89 -12.60
CA GLU A 111 -1.75 7.82 -11.49
C GLU A 111 -1.89 9.16 -10.76
N ILE A 112 -0.76 9.77 -10.39
CA ILE A 112 -0.73 11.04 -9.65
C ILE A 112 -1.39 12.16 -10.47
N ILE A 113 -1.07 12.23 -11.77
CA ILE A 113 -1.68 13.19 -12.69
C ILE A 113 -3.18 12.95 -12.80
N ALA A 114 -3.63 11.70 -12.98
CA ALA A 114 -5.06 11.40 -13.13
C ALA A 114 -5.87 11.79 -11.88
N PHE A 115 -5.35 11.54 -10.68
CA PHE A 115 -5.98 12.01 -9.44
C PHE A 115 -5.94 13.54 -9.33
N SER A 116 -4.80 14.18 -9.63
CA SER A 116 -4.66 15.63 -9.58
C SER A 116 -5.60 16.37 -10.53
N ASP A 117 -5.79 15.85 -11.75
CA ASP A 117 -6.65 16.46 -12.76
C ASP A 117 -8.14 16.30 -12.40
N LYS A 118 -8.51 15.24 -11.69
CA LYS A 118 -9.87 14.95 -11.21
C LYS A 118 -10.16 15.34 -9.76
N VAL A 119 -9.21 15.95 -9.05
CA VAL A 119 -9.31 16.14 -7.60
C VAL A 119 -10.55 16.95 -7.20
N ASN A 120 -11.02 17.86 -8.06
CA ASN A 120 -12.23 18.64 -7.80
C ASN A 120 -13.47 17.75 -7.65
N GLU A 121 -13.56 16.63 -8.38
CA GLU A 121 -14.66 15.67 -8.22
C GLU A 121 -14.66 14.99 -6.84
N PHE A 122 -13.49 14.88 -6.20
CA PHE A 122 -13.35 14.40 -4.82
C PHE A 122 -13.67 15.51 -3.81
N HIS A 123 -13.19 16.74 -4.05
CA HIS A 123 -13.49 17.89 -3.19
C HIS A 123 -15.00 18.20 -3.14
N ASP A 124 -15.71 18.08 -4.26
CA ASP A 124 -17.15 18.29 -4.36
C ASP A 124 -17.96 17.33 -3.46
N VAL A 125 -17.38 16.19 -3.10
CA VAL A 125 -17.98 15.20 -2.19
C VAL A 125 -17.26 15.16 -0.83
N ASN A 126 -16.60 16.26 -0.41
CA ASN A 126 -15.88 16.37 0.86
C ASN A 126 -14.83 15.26 1.08
N CYS A 127 -14.08 14.95 0.02
CA CYS A 127 -12.99 13.99 0.02
C CYS A 127 -11.67 14.65 -0.42
N GLU A 128 -10.61 14.43 0.35
CA GLU A 128 -9.25 14.85 0.03
C GLU A 128 -8.45 13.70 -0.59
N VAL A 129 -7.38 14.02 -1.31
CA VAL A 129 -6.51 13.03 -1.95
C VAL A 129 -5.04 13.32 -1.63
N VAL A 130 -4.32 12.32 -1.13
CA VAL A 130 -2.90 12.41 -0.79
C VAL A 130 -2.13 11.26 -1.42
N ALA A 131 -1.06 11.62 -2.14
CA ALA A 131 -0.10 10.67 -2.71
C ALA A 131 1.11 10.53 -1.78
N VAL A 132 1.63 9.31 -1.61
CA VAL A 132 2.75 9.01 -0.72
C VAL A 132 3.80 8.15 -1.43
N SER A 133 5.08 8.48 -1.29
CA SER A 133 6.17 7.54 -1.59
C SER A 133 7.31 7.68 -0.59
N VAL A 134 8.31 6.82 -0.75
CA VAL A 134 9.51 6.80 0.10
C VAL A 134 10.55 7.86 -0.28
N ASP A 135 10.26 8.68 -1.30
CA ASP A 135 11.14 9.72 -1.80
C ASP A 135 11.13 10.95 -0.88
N SER A 136 12.13 11.82 -1.01
CA SER A 136 12.18 13.07 -0.23
C SER A 136 11.24 14.13 -0.78
N HIS A 137 10.76 15.04 0.07
CA HIS A 137 9.99 16.21 -0.35
C HIS A 137 10.74 17.11 -1.37
N PHE A 138 12.07 17.11 -1.35
CA PHE A 138 12.89 17.77 -2.38
C PHE A 138 12.75 17.08 -3.75
N SER A 139 12.75 15.74 -3.78
CA SER A 139 12.51 14.96 -5.00
C SER A 139 11.13 15.24 -5.57
N HIS A 140 10.10 15.23 -4.71
CA HIS A 140 8.74 15.57 -5.12
C HIS A 140 8.66 16.94 -5.78
N LEU A 141 9.26 17.97 -5.16
CA LEU A 141 9.27 19.33 -5.70
C LEU A 141 10.00 19.39 -7.05
N ALA A 142 11.15 18.72 -7.18
CA ALA A 142 11.86 18.62 -8.46
C ALA A 142 11.01 17.93 -9.54
N TRP A 143 10.23 16.91 -9.17
CA TRP A 143 9.38 16.17 -10.10
C TRP A 143 8.13 16.95 -10.53
N ILE A 144 7.54 17.71 -9.61
CA ILE A 144 6.49 18.72 -9.90
C ILE A 144 7.01 19.76 -10.90
N ASN A 145 8.23 20.26 -10.70
CA ASN A 145 8.85 21.24 -11.59
C ASN A 145 9.28 20.66 -12.95
N THR A 146 9.25 19.33 -13.11
CA THR A 146 9.52 18.67 -14.38
C THR A 146 8.26 18.67 -15.26
N PRO A 147 8.31 19.11 -16.52
CA PRO A 147 7.15 19.08 -17.41
C PRO A 147 6.61 17.66 -17.67
N ARG A 148 5.29 17.51 -17.76
CA ARG A 148 4.63 16.22 -18.08
C ARG A 148 5.17 15.52 -19.33
N LYS A 149 5.48 16.30 -20.37
CA LYS A 149 6.09 15.79 -21.63
C LYS A 149 7.45 15.10 -21.44
N ASN A 150 8.13 15.36 -20.32
CA ASN A 150 9.41 14.76 -19.97
C ASN A 150 9.27 13.71 -18.85
N GLY A 151 8.05 13.21 -18.59
CA GLY A 151 7.79 12.26 -17.51
C GLY A 151 7.70 12.89 -16.11
N GLY A 152 7.57 14.22 -16.03
CA GLY A 152 7.29 14.94 -14.78
C GLY A 152 5.82 15.02 -14.45
N LEU A 153 5.48 15.71 -13.35
CA LEU A 153 4.09 15.88 -12.92
C LEU A 153 3.46 17.20 -13.41
N GLY A 154 4.26 18.27 -13.52
CA GLY A 154 3.75 19.62 -13.70
C GLY A 154 2.98 20.12 -12.47
N HIS A 155 2.12 21.12 -12.67
CA HIS A 155 1.27 21.65 -11.59
C HIS A 155 0.39 20.56 -10.97
N MET A 156 0.41 20.45 -9.65
CA MET A 156 -0.32 19.45 -8.87
C MET A 156 -1.32 20.10 -7.92
N ASN A 157 -2.53 19.54 -7.88
CA ASN A 157 -3.64 19.96 -7.02
C ASN A 157 -3.80 19.05 -5.78
N ILE A 158 -2.97 18.03 -5.65
CA ILE A 158 -2.95 17.09 -4.52
C ILE A 158 -1.63 17.18 -3.76
N ALA A 159 -1.64 16.78 -2.49
CA ALA A 159 -0.43 16.74 -1.68
C ALA A 159 0.43 15.52 -2.02
N LEU A 160 1.75 15.73 -2.10
CA LEU A 160 2.76 14.67 -2.24
C LEU A 160 3.55 14.54 -0.94
N LEU A 161 3.25 13.51 -0.16
CA LEU A 161 3.82 13.25 1.17
C LEU A 161 5.07 12.38 1.07
N SER A 162 6.14 12.86 1.72
CA SER A 162 7.41 12.14 1.81
C SER A 162 7.43 11.18 3.00
N ASP A 163 7.62 9.89 2.74
CA ASP A 163 7.87 8.84 3.73
C ASP A 163 9.33 8.36 3.69
N LEU A 164 10.26 9.30 3.86
CA LEU A 164 11.69 9.01 3.74
C LEU A 164 12.16 7.88 4.69
N THR A 165 11.55 7.81 5.87
CA THR A 165 11.82 6.78 6.91
C THR A 165 11.21 5.41 6.59
N LYS A 166 10.27 5.36 5.64
CA LYS A 166 9.51 4.16 5.25
C LYS A 166 8.55 3.67 6.33
N GLN A 167 8.38 4.43 7.40
CA GLN A 167 7.56 4.03 8.53
C GLN A 167 6.08 4.07 8.15
N ILE A 168 5.64 5.09 7.41
CA ILE A 168 4.25 5.20 6.98
C ILE A 168 3.91 4.02 6.06
N SER A 169 4.76 3.72 5.08
CA SER A 169 4.58 2.59 4.16
C SER A 169 4.57 1.24 4.89
N ARG A 170 5.36 1.10 5.96
CA ARG A 170 5.40 -0.11 6.81
C ARG A 170 4.14 -0.24 7.67
N ASP A 171 3.69 0.84 8.29
CA ASP A 171 2.47 0.87 9.11
C ASP A 171 1.22 0.58 8.27
N TYR A 172 1.22 1.05 7.02
CA TYR A 172 0.20 0.71 6.02
C TYR A 172 0.49 -0.61 5.28
N GLY A 173 1.46 -1.41 5.70
CA GLY A 173 1.67 -2.77 5.20
C GLY A 173 1.94 -2.89 3.69
N VAL A 174 2.38 -1.80 3.05
CA VAL A 174 2.62 -1.72 1.59
C VAL A 174 4.10 -1.66 1.23
N LEU A 175 4.98 -1.53 2.21
CA LEU A 175 6.42 -1.52 2.00
C LEU A 175 6.95 -2.91 1.60
N LEU A 176 7.65 -2.98 0.47
CA LEU A 176 8.51 -4.12 0.13
C LEU A 176 9.87 -3.92 0.78
N GLU A 177 10.15 -4.63 1.88
CA GLU A 177 11.37 -4.44 2.68
C GLU A 177 12.67 -4.68 1.88
N GLY A 178 12.68 -5.64 0.96
CA GLY A 178 13.87 -5.93 0.14
C GLY A 178 14.23 -4.77 -0.82
N PRO A 179 13.32 -4.40 -1.74
CA PRO A 179 13.51 -3.26 -2.64
C PRO A 179 13.51 -1.88 -1.96
N GLY A 180 12.91 -1.74 -0.78
CA GLY A 180 12.84 -0.48 -0.04
C GLY A 180 11.86 0.54 -0.61
N LEU A 181 10.78 0.09 -1.26
CA LEU A 181 9.74 0.94 -1.87
C LEU A 181 8.33 0.39 -1.59
N ALA A 182 7.30 1.21 -1.76
CA ALA A 182 5.93 0.81 -1.55
C ALA A 182 5.31 0.14 -2.80
N LEU A 183 4.44 -0.85 -2.59
CA LEU A 183 3.47 -1.30 -3.59
C LEU A 183 2.45 -0.20 -3.89
N ARG A 184 1.62 -0.42 -4.91
CA ARG A 184 0.52 0.50 -5.28
C ARG A 184 -0.68 0.30 -4.36
N GLY A 185 -0.50 0.61 -3.08
CA GLY A 185 -1.58 0.59 -2.08
C GLY A 185 -2.46 1.83 -2.15
N LEU A 186 -3.77 1.68 -2.01
CA LEU A 186 -4.73 2.78 -1.91
C LEU A 186 -5.70 2.47 -0.78
N PHE A 187 -5.97 3.47 0.05
CA PHE A 187 -6.85 3.38 1.21
C PHE A 187 -7.90 4.49 1.12
N ILE A 188 -9.16 4.12 1.34
CA ILE A 188 -10.26 5.07 1.53
C ILE A 188 -10.57 5.10 3.01
N ILE A 189 -10.37 6.26 3.62
CA ILE A 189 -10.52 6.52 5.05
C ILE A 189 -11.70 7.46 5.24
N ASP A 190 -12.57 7.16 6.19
CA ASP A 190 -13.78 7.94 6.47
C ASP A 190 -13.51 9.16 7.38
N PRO A 191 -14.51 10.04 7.59
CA PRO A 191 -14.38 11.21 8.46
C PRO A 191 -13.99 10.93 9.92
N ASN A 192 -14.19 9.69 10.39
CA ASN A 192 -13.84 9.22 11.73
C ASN A 192 -12.45 8.55 11.77
N GLY A 193 -11.73 8.56 10.65
CA GLY A 193 -10.42 7.92 10.53
C GLY A 193 -10.49 6.41 10.43
N VAL A 194 -11.60 5.82 9.99
CA VAL A 194 -11.78 4.37 9.82
C VAL A 194 -11.56 3.98 8.36
N ILE A 195 -10.78 2.93 8.11
CA ILE A 195 -10.55 2.39 6.77
C ILE A 195 -11.83 1.70 6.28
N LYS A 196 -12.39 2.18 5.15
CA LYS A 196 -13.57 1.59 4.51
C LYS A 196 -13.21 0.67 3.35
N HIS A 197 -12.12 0.98 2.67
CA HIS A 197 -11.62 0.19 1.55
C HIS A 197 -10.10 0.26 1.49
N LEU A 198 -9.49 -0.83 1.04
CA LEU A 198 -8.10 -0.86 0.61
C LEU A 198 -7.97 -1.69 -0.67
N SER A 199 -7.04 -1.29 -1.53
CA SER A 199 -6.63 -2.05 -2.70
C SER A 199 -5.11 -2.00 -2.83
N VAL A 200 -4.51 -3.10 -3.30
CA VAL A 200 -3.05 -3.18 -3.51
C VAL A 200 -2.82 -3.81 -4.87
N ASN A 201 -2.23 -3.05 -5.78
CA ASN A 201 -1.79 -3.56 -7.06
C ASN A 201 -0.30 -3.90 -7.01
N ASP A 202 0.09 -4.91 -7.80
CA ASP A 202 1.50 -5.13 -8.13
C ASP A 202 2.05 -3.96 -8.97
N LEU A 203 3.37 -3.83 -9.03
CA LEU A 203 4.09 -2.71 -9.64
C LEU A 203 3.71 -2.40 -11.10
N PRO A 204 3.44 -3.36 -12.01
CA PRO A 204 3.24 -3.04 -13.42
C PRO A 204 1.83 -2.55 -13.78
N VAL A 205 0.85 -2.61 -12.86
CA VAL A 205 -0.57 -2.31 -13.16
C VAL A 205 -1.07 -1.09 -12.37
N GLY A 206 -1.42 -0.02 -13.09
CA GLY A 206 -2.01 1.19 -12.50
C GLY A 206 -3.44 0.99 -11.98
N ARG A 207 -3.88 1.90 -11.09
CA ARG A 207 -5.22 1.94 -10.50
C ARG A 207 -6.22 2.73 -11.37
N SER A 208 -7.49 2.66 -10.98
CA SER A 208 -8.58 3.41 -11.61
C SER A 208 -9.08 4.53 -10.69
N VAL A 209 -9.00 5.77 -11.18
CA VAL A 209 -9.53 6.96 -10.48
C VAL A 209 -11.05 6.92 -10.41
N GLU A 210 -11.71 6.49 -11.50
CA GLU A 210 -13.18 6.37 -11.55
C GLU A 210 -13.72 5.39 -10.52
N GLU A 211 -13.05 4.23 -10.37
CA GLU A 211 -13.46 3.24 -9.38
C GLU A 211 -13.27 3.77 -7.96
N THR A 212 -12.19 4.51 -7.71
CA THR A 212 -11.95 5.14 -6.41
C THR A 212 -13.05 6.15 -6.09
N LEU A 213 -13.41 7.01 -7.05
CA LEU A 213 -14.49 7.99 -6.88
C LEU A 213 -15.86 7.30 -6.69
N ARG A 214 -16.13 6.22 -7.42
CA ARG A 214 -17.35 5.41 -7.28
C ARG A 214 -17.45 4.82 -5.86
N LEU A 215 -16.36 4.28 -5.33
CA LEU A 215 -16.30 3.73 -3.97
C LEU A 215 -16.52 4.81 -2.91
N VAL A 216 -15.88 5.98 -3.01
CA VAL A 216 -16.11 7.12 -2.10
C VAL A 216 -17.60 7.48 -2.07
N LYS A 217 -18.21 7.69 -3.25
CA LYS A 217 -19.64 8.02 -3.37
C LYS A 217 -20.55 6.91 -2.80
N ALA A 218 -20.17 5.64 -2.98
CA ALA A 218 -20.94 4.51 -2.44
C ALA A 218 -20.92 4.48 -0.91
N PHE A 219 -19.76 4.65 -0.27
CA PHE A 219 -19.69 4.69 1.21
C PHE A 219 -20.48 5.86 1.79
N GLN A 220 -20.38 7.04 1.19
CA GLN A 220 -21.17 8.20 1.60
C GLN A 220 -22.68 7.99 1.42
N TYR A 221 -23.09 7.30 0.36
CA TYR A 221 -24.49 6.97 0.12
C TYR A 221 -25.05 6.07 1.23
N VAL A 222 -24.32 4.99 1.56
CA VAL A 222 -24.70 4.04 2.64
C VAL A 222 -24.80 4.75 3.98
N GLU A 223 -23.87 5.65 4.30
CA GLU A 223 -23.89 6.42 5.54
C GLU A 223 -25.08 7.40 5.62
N THR A 224 -25.49 7.98 4.49
CA THR A 224 -26.59 8.95 4.45
C THR A 224 -27.97 8.28 4.46
N HIS A 225 -28.12 7.13 3.78
CA HIS A 225 -29.44 6.52 3.54
C HIS A 225 -29.71 5.24 4.34
N GLY A 226 -28.67 4.57 4.85
CA GLY A 226 -28.81 3.27 5.54
C GLY A 226 -29.22 2.11 4.63
N GLU A 227 -29.20 2.30 3.32
CA GLU A 227 -29.33 1.23 2.31
C GLU A 227 -27.96 0.70 1.89
N VAL A 228 -27.90 -0.43 1.19
CA VAL A 228 -26.64 -1.00 0.67
C VAL A 228 -26.54 -0.90 -0.85
N CYS A 229 -25.33 -0.64 -1.33
CA CYS A 229 -25.01 -0.52 -2.75
C CYS A 229 -24.71 -1.90 -3.38
N PRO A 230 -25.40 -2.30 -4.46
CA PRO A 230 -25.11 -3.53 -5.21
C PRO A 230 -23.76 -3.49 -5.95
N ALA A 231 -23.40 -4.62 -6.56
CA ALA A 231 -22.26 -4.69 -7.48
C ALA A 231 -22.43 -3.71 -8.64
N ASN A 232 -21.34 -3.05 -9.03
CA ASN A 232 -21.30 -2.03 -10.09
C ASN A 232 -22.22 -0.81 -9.85
N TRP A 233 -22.64 -0.56 -8.60
CA TRP A 233 -23.47 0.60 -8.27
C TRP A 233 -22.79 1.91 -8.68
N THR A 234 -23.56 2.79 -9.33
CA THR A 234 -23.23 4.19 -9.61
C THR A 234 -24.29 5.09 -8.97
N PRO A 235 -24.06 6.41 -8.84
CA PRO A 235 -25.12 7.35 -8.49
C PRO A 235 -26.37 7.11 -9.35
N ASP A 236 -27.54 7.26 -8.72
CA ASP A 236 -28.87 7.01 -9.28
C ASP A 236 -29.22 5.54 -9.60
N SER A 237 -28.29 4.59 -9.37
CA SER A 237 -28.59 3.16 -9.48
C SER A 237 -29.51 2.68 -8.35
N PRO A 238 -30.36 1.66 -8.59
CA PRO A 238 -31.16 1.05 -7.53
C PRO A 238 -30.29 0.48 -6.40
N THR A 239 -30.77 0.62 -5.16
CA THR A 239 -30.13 0.17 -3.92
C THR A 239 -31.00 -0.83 -3.17
N ILE A 240 -30.46 -1.45 -2.12
CA ILE A 240 -31.13 -2.51 -1.37
C ILE A 240 -31.33 -2.06 0.07
N LYS A 241 -32.58 -2.03 0.55
CA LYS A 241 -32.90 -1.91 1.98
C LYS A 241 -32.47 -3.21 2.69
N PRO A 242 -31.57 -3.18 3.69
CA PRO A 242 -30.93 -4.38 4.24
C PRO A 242 -31.82 -5.13 5.24
N SER A 243 -33.02 -5.53 4.82
CA SER A 243 -33.88 -6.45 5.56
C SER A 243 -34.46 -7.53 4.62
N PRO A 244 -34.71 -8.76 5.11
CA PRO A 244 -35.20 -9.85 4.25
C PRO A 244 -36.52 -9.57 3.52
N ALA A 245 -37.39 -8.73 4.11
CA ALA A 245 -38.67 -8.36 3.50
C ALA A 245 -38.50 -7.19 2.52
N ALA A 246 -37.82 -6.11 2.92
CA ALA A 246 -37.71 -4.90 2.09
C ALA A 246 -36.77 -5.08 0.89
N SER A 247 -35.76 -5.96 0.99
CA SER A 247 -34.83 -6.22 -0.12
C SER A 247 -35.52 -6.79 -1.37
N LYS A 248 -36.70 -7.41 -1.22
CA LYS A 248 -37.48 -7.94 -2.34
C LYS A 248 -37.90 -6.85 -3.33
N GLU A 249 -38.06 -5.60 -2.89
CA GLU A 249 -38.34 -4.45 -3.75
C GLU A 249 -37.28 -4.31 -4.84
N TYR A 250 -36.00 -4.35 -4.45
CA TYR A 250 -34.88 -4.31 -5.38
C TYR A 250 -34.86 -5.53 -6.31
N PHE A 251 -34.95 -6.74 -5.75
CA PHE A 251 -34.85 -7.97 -6.55
C PHE A 251 -35.99 -8.10 -7.56
N GLN A 252 -37.18 -7.61 -7.25
CA GLN A 252 -38.28 -7.53 -8.22
C GLN A 252 -38.02 -6.50 -9.30
N LYS A 253 -37.44 -5.34 -8.97
CA LYS A 253 -37.18 -4.25 -9.92
C LYS A 253 -36.12 -4.62 -10.96
N VAL A 254 -35.05 -5.34 -10.57
CA VAL A 254 -33.90 -5.62 -11.44
C VAL A 254 -34.01 -6.94 -12.22
N ASN A 255 -35.05 -7.74 -12.00
CA ASN A 255 -35.30 -9.01 -12.69
C ASN A 255 -36.63 -9.03 -13.48
N GLN A 256 -37.14 -7.84 -13.85
CA GLN A 256 -38.23 -7.68 -14.82
C GLN A 256 -37.68 -7.66 -16.23
#